data_AF-A0AAN0JHI7-F1
#
_entry.id   AF-A0AAN0JHI7-F1
#
_cell.length_a   1.000
_cell.length_b   1.000
_cell.length_c   1.000
_cell.angle_alpha   90.00
_cell.angle_beta   90.00
_cell.angle_gamma   90.00
#
_symmetry.space_group_name_H-M   'P 1'
#
loop_
_entity.id
_entity.type
_entity.pdbx_description
1 polymer ?
#
loop_
_entity_poly.entity_id
_entity_poly.type
_entity_poly.pdbx_seq_one_letter_code
_entity_poly.pdbx_strand_id
1 'polypeptide(L)'
;MERAMEGPLKTIRFSLNGKEVELNGPSSQASLNDWIRAQPGLTGTKKMCDEGGCGCCVVSLTKTDLLTKKQVTIAVNSCLCPLYSINGCSVTTVEGIGR
;
A
#
# COMPACT_ATOMS: atom_id res chain seq x y z
N MET A 1 -15.93 -28.35 -9.15
CA MET A 1 -16.18 -27.00 -8.60
C MET A 1 -15.04 -26.12 -9.04
N GLU A 2 -15.20 -25.52 -10.22
CA GLU A 2 -14.22 -24.61 -10.84
C GLU A 2 -14.08 -23.37 -9.96
N ARG A 3 -12.90 -23.14 -9.39
CA ARG A 3 -12.58 -21.85 -8.78
C ARG A 3 -12.44 -20.85 -9.93
N ALA A 4 -13.38 -19.92 -10.04
CA ALA A 4 -13.24 -18.78 -10.93
C ALA A 4 -11.96 -18.02 -10.55
N MET A 5 -10.95 -18.08 -11.42
CA MET A 5 -9.88 -17.08 -11.43
C MET A 5 -10.52 -15.79 -11.95
N GLU A 6 -10.84 -14.87 -11.04
CA GLU A 6 -11.18 -13.50 -11.40
C GLU A 6 -10.02 -12.90 -12.21
N GLY A 7 -10.33 -12.28 -13.34
CA GLY A 7 -9.34 -11.65 -14.21
C GLY A 7 -8.49 -10.59 -13.49
N PRO A 8 -7.45 -10.02 -14.16
CA PRO A 8 -6.59 -9.04 -13.51
C PRO A 8 -7.43 -7.88 -12.95
N LEU A 9 -7.23 -7.56 -11.66
CA LEU A 9 -7.88 -6.43 -11.02
C LEU A 9 -7.59 -5.17 -11.84
N LYS A 10 -8.63 -4.59 -12.46
CA LYS A 10 -8.48 -3.35 -13.23
C LYS A 10 -8.42 -2.11 -12.33
N THR A 11 -9.04 -2.18 -11.16
CA THR A 11 -9.18 -1.07 -10.23
C THR A 11 -8.81 -1.55 -8.82
N ILE A 12 -8.08 -0.72 -8.07
CA ILE A 12 -7.78 -0.97 -6.66
C ILE A 12 -8.28 0.18 -5.79
N ARG A 13 -8.74 -0.14 -4.58
CA ARG A 13 -9.23 0.80 -3.58
C ARG A 13 -8.50 0.59 -2.28
N PHE A 14 -8.06 1.66 -1.63
CA PHE A 14 -7.40 1.61 -0.32
C PHE A 14 -7.53 2.96 0.39
N SER A 15 -7.29 2.99 1.69
CA SER A 15 -7.19 4.24 2.44
C SER A 15 -5.73 4.66 2.58
N LEU A 16 -5.43 5.95 2.41
CA LEU A 16 -4.14 6.56 2.70
C LEU A 16 -4.32 7.69 3.71
N ASN A 17 -3.70 7.57 4.89
CA ASN A 17 -3.82 8.55 5.98
C ASN A 17 -5.29 8.90 6.29
N GLY A 18 -6.19 7.90 6.23
CA GLY A 18 -7.62 8.05 6.47
C GLY A 18 -8.43 8.64 5.30
N LYS A 19 -7.82 8.84 4.13
CA LYS A 19 -8.51 9.27 2.90
C LYS A 19 -8.63 8.10 1.93
N GLU A 20 -9.83 7.85 1.44
CA GLU A 20 -10.07 6.83 0.41
C GLU A 20 -9.40 7.22 -0.92
N VAL A 21 -8.78 6.23 -1.55
CA VAL A 21 -8.07 6.32 -2.83
C VAL A 21 -8.58 5.22 -3.74
N GLU A 22 -8.97 5.58 -4.97
CA GLU A 22 -9.28 4.63 -6.03
C GLU A 22 -8.30 4.85 -7.20
N LEU A 23 -7.62 3.77 -7.62
CA LEU A 23 -6.71 3.79 -8.76
C LEU A 23 -7.24 2.90 -9.87
N ASN A 24 -7.38 3.47 -11.07
CA ASN A 24 -7.84 2.78 -12.27
C ASN A 24 -6.65 2.41 -13.14
N GLY A 25 -6.35 1.12 -13.24
CA GLY A 25 -5.26 0.55 -14.03
C GLY A 25 -3.86 1.02 -13.66
N PRO A 26 -3.43 0.99 -12.37
CA PRO A 26 -2.07 1.36 -12.03
C PRO A 26 -1.05 0.43 -12.70
N SER A 27 0.18 0.89 -12.88
CA SER A 27 1.26 0.06 -13.42
C SER A 27 1.47 -1.18 -12.56
N SER A 28 1.55 -2.36 -13.18
CA SER A 28 1.85 -3.63 -12.50
C SER A 28 3.26 -3.69 -11.91
N GLN A 29 4.15 -2.81 -12.37
CA GLN A 29 5.53 -2.71 -11.90
C GLN A 29 5.70 -1.64 -10.81
N ALA A 30 4.69 -0.80 -10.55
CA ALA A 30 4.81 0.28 -9.58
C ALA A 30 4.71 -0.24 -8.15
N SER A 31 5.68 0.17 -7.32
CA SER A 31 5.62 -0.04 -5.89
C SER A 31 4.70 0.99 -5.22
N LEU A 32 4.28 0.69 -3.99
CA LEU A 32 3.57 1.64 -3.13
C LEU A 32 4.41 2.89 -2.87
N ASN A 33 5.73 2.74 -2.70
CA ASN A 33 6.61 3.88 -2.48
C ASN A 33 6.64 4.85 -3.67
N ASP A 34 6.75 4.31 -4.89
CA ASP A 34 6.76 5.11 -6.11
C ASP A 34 5.48 5.95 -6.22
N TRP A 35 4.34 5.33 -5.94
CA TRP A 35 3.06 6.01 -5.98
C TRP A 35 2.89 7.05 -4.87
N ILE A 36 3.25 6.74 -3.62
CA ILE A 36 3.18 7.69 -2.49
C ILE A 36 3.99 8.94 -2.81
N ARG A 37 5.23 8.77 -3.27
CA ARG A 37 6.15 9.89 -3.53
C ARG A 37 5.76 10.73 -4.74
N ALA A 38 4.93 10.19 -5.64
CA ALA A 38 4.35 10.95 -6.75
C ALA A 38 3.17 11.85 -6.29
N GLN A 39 2.65 11.66 -5.08
CA GLN A 39 1.55 12.48 -4.57
C GLN A 39 2.05 13.81 -3.99
N PRO A 40 1.37 14.93 -4.28
CA PRO A 40 1.71 16.22 -3.70
C PRO A 40 1.70 16.19 -2.17
N GLY A 41 2.78 16.67 -1.55
CA GLY A 41 2.89 16.79 -0.09
C GLY A 41 3.25 15.51 0.67
N LEU A 42 3.31 14.34 0.01
CA LEU A 42 3.70 13.08 0.63
C LEU A 42 5.19 12.78 0.37
N THR A 43 6.07 13.51 1.05
CA THR A 43 7.53 13.46 0.82
C THR A 43 8.31 12.78 1.94
N GLY A 44 7.65 12.48 3.06
CA GLY A 44 8.20 11.94 4.29
C GLY A 44 8.69 10.51 4.14
N THR A 45 7.91 9.64 3.50
CA THR A 45 8.37 8.30 3.13
C THR A 45 9.46 8.38 2.06
N LYS A 46 10.64 7.81 2.34
CA LYS A 46 11.83 7.96 1.48
C LYS A 46 12.02 6.77 0.55
N LYS A 47 12.84 6.96 -0.49
CA LYS A 47 13.33 5.91 -1.40
C LYS A 47 14.86 5.96 -1.40
N MET A 48 15.53 4.83 -1.16
CA MET A 48 17.00 4.77 -1.10
C MET A 48 17.53 3.43 -1.62
N CYS A 49 17.44 2.34 -0.84
CA CYS A 49 18.05 1.06 -1.22
C CYS A 49 17.21 0.23 -2.20
N ASP A 50 15.90 0.44 -2.26
CA ASP A 50 14.91 -0.32 -3.07
C ASP A 50 14.87 -1.85 -2.88
N GLU A 51 15.63 -2.37 -1.91
CA GLU A 51 15.70 -3.81 -1.57
C GLU A 51 15.19 -4.14 -0.15
N GLY A 52 14.60 -3.16 0.55
CA GLY A 52 14.02 -3.35 1.89
C GLY A 52 15.01 -3.36 3.07
N GLY A 53 16.32 -3.21 2.84
CA GLY A 53 17.34 -3.25 3.90
C GLY A 53 17.42 -2.01 4.79
N CYS A 54 17.23 -0.80 4.24
CA CYS A 54 17.46 0.45 4.99
C CYS A 54 16.27 0.92 5.83
N GLY A 55 15.05 0.42 5.60
CA GLY A 55 13.86 0.82 6.34
C GLY A 55 13.34 2.25 6.12
N CYS A 56 13.99 3.09 5.31
CA CYS A 56 13.58 4.50 5.11
C CYS A 56 12.20 4.68 4.43
N CYS A 57 11.69 3.59 3.84
CA CYS A 57 10.42 3.54 3.14
C CYS A 57 9.29 2.88 3.95
N VAL A 58 9.53 2.58 5.23
CA VAL A 58 8.54 1.85 6.05
C VAL A 58 7.27 2.68 6.22
N VAL A 59 6.14 2.03 5.99
CA VAL A 59 4.78 2.55 6.27
C VAL A 59 4.01 1.56 7.12
N SER A 60 2.98 2.04 7.80
CA SER A 60 2.04 1.16 8.51
C SER A 60 0.95 0.71 7.55
N LEU A 61 0.67 -0.60 7.53
CA LEU A 61 -0.40 -1.19 6.73
C LEU A 61 -1.33 -1.98 7.63
N THR A 62 -2.59 -1.58 7.66
CA THR A 62 -3.68 -2.30 8.33
C THR A 62 -4.46 -3.09 7.29
N LYS A 63 -4.64 -4.38 7.55
CA LYS A 63 -5.41 -5.29 6.70
C LYS A 63 -6.28 -6.22 7.55
N THR A 64 -7.32 -6.77 6.95
CA THR A 64 -8.14 -7.80 7.59
C THR A 64 -7.46 -9.15 7.41
N ASP A 65 -7.10 -9.79 8.52
CA ASP A 65 -6.63 -11.17 8.51
C ASP A 65 -7.77 -12.11 8.09
N LEU A 66 -7.52 -12.92 7.05
CA LEU A 66 -8.58 -13.71 6.42
C LEU A 66 -9.08 -14.87 7.28
N LEU A 67 -8.26 -15.36 8.22
CA LEU A 67 -8.57 -16.48 9.09
C LEU A 67 -9.35 -16.01 10.32
N THR A 68 -8.83 -14.99 10.99
CA THR A 68 -9.37 -14.47 12.24
C THR A 68 -10.44 -13.39 12.05
N LYS A 69 -10.55 -12.83 10.84
CA LYS A 69 -11.41 -11.68 10.50
C LYS A 69 -11.10 -10.42 11.32
N LYS A 70 -9.95 -10.35 11.98
CA LYS A 70 -9.52 -9.19 12.75
C LYS A 70 -8.67 -8.27 11.88
N GLN A 71 -8.74 -6.97 12.16
CA GLN A 71 -7.79 -6.03 11.60
C GLN A 71 -6.44 -6.21 12.29
N VAL A 72 -5.38 -6.33 11.48
CA VAL A 72 -3.99 -6.42 11.93
C VAL A 72 -3.19 -5.30 11.28
N THR A 73 -2.35 -4.66 12.08
CA THR A 73 -1.45 -3.59 11.61
C THR A 73 -0.02 -4.12 11.60
N ILE A 74 0.64 -3.98 10.46
CA ILE A 74 2.02 -4.42 10.24
C ILE A 74 2.86 -3.29 9.66
N ALA A 75 4.16 -3.30 9.94
CA ALA A 75 5.13 -2.44 9.24
C ALA A 75 5.53 -3.09 7.92
N VAL A 76 5.52 -2.33 6.83
CA VAL A 76 5.88 -2.82 5.49
C VAL A 76 6.87 -1.90 4.83
N ASN A 77 7.89 -2.47 4.18
CA ASN A 77 8.76 -1.72 3.27
C ASN A 77 7.97 -1.38 2.00
N SER A 78 7.54 -0.12 1.86
CA SER A 78 6.70 0.30 0.73
C SER A 78 7.38 0.15 -0.63
N CYS A 79 8.72 0.16 -0.68
CA CYS A 79 9.49 -0.02 -1.92
C CYS A 79 9.33 -1.42 -2.53
N LEU A 80 9.10 -2.44 -1.71
CA LEU A 80 8.89 -3.82 -2.16
C LEU A 80 7.41 -4.22 -2.21
N CYS A 81 6.49 -3.29 -1.89
CA CYS A 81 5.07 -3.58 -1.80
C CYS A 81 4.39 -3.23 -3.14
N PRO A 82 3.90 -4.21 -3.93
CA PRO A 82 3.20 -3.91 -5.18
C PRO A 82 1.88 -3.21 -4.90
N LEU A 83 1.51 -2.22 -5.72
CA LEU A 83 0.25 -1.47 -5.55
C LEU A 83 -0.99 -2.39 -5.52
N TYR A 84 -1.03 -3.39 -6.39
CA TYR A 84 -2.16 -4.31 -6.44
C TYR A 84 -2.34 -5.13 -5.15
N SER A 85 -1.29 -5.30 -4.34
CA SER A 85 -1.35 -6.07 -3.10
C SER A 85 -2.07 -5.36 -1.95
N ILE A 86 -2.27 -4.05 -2.05
CA ILE A 86 -2.86 -3.23 -0.98
C ILE A 86 -4.36 -2.96 -1.18
N ASN A 87 -5.00 -3.60 -2.16
CA ASN A 87 -6.43 -3.47 -2.36
C ASN A 87 -7.20 -3.86 -1.08
N GLY A 88 -8.08 -2.98 -0.62
CA GLY A 88 -8.85 -3.12 0.62
C GLY A 88 -8.06 -2.87 1.91
N CYS A 89 -6.81 -2.40 1.83
CA CYS A 89 -5.99 -2.10 3.00
C CYS A 89 -6.07 -0.61 3.39
N SER A 90 -5.60 -0.29 4.60
CA SER A 90 -5.37 1.09 5.04
C SER A 90 -3.87 1.32 5.24
N VAL A 91 -3.33 2.34 4.60
CA VAL A 91 -1.91 2.72 4.65
C VAL A 91 -1.78 4.02 5.45
N THR A 92 -0.88 4.03 6.42
CA THR A 92 -0.52 5.24 7.17
C THR A 92 0.97 5.54 6.96
N THR A 93 1.24 6.73 6.43
CA THR A 93 2.57 7.31 6.22
C THR A 93 2.92 8.25 7.38
N VAL A 94 4.14 8.77 7.42
CA VAL A 94 4.58 9.67 8.50
C VAL A 94 3.73 10.94 8.57
N GLU A 95 3.25 11.45 7.44
CA GLU A 95 2.34 12.60 7.34
C GLU A 95 0.96 12.34 7.98
N GLY A 96 0.59 11.07 8.18
CA GLY A 96 -0.67 10.68 8.80
C GLY A 96 -0.60 10.55 10.32
N ILE A 97 0.60 10.59 10.94
CA ILE A 97 0.79 10.29 12.37
C ILE A 97 0.71 11.55 13.25
N GLY A 98 1.09 12.72 12.73
CA GLY A 98 1.10 13.99 13.46
C GLY A 98 0.28 15.05 12.75
N ARG A 99 -0.80 15.49 13.40
CA ARG A 99 -1.58 16.69 13.07
C ARG A 99 -1.60 17.63 14.26
#